data_AF-A0A920UBT3-F1
#
_entry.id   AF-A0A920UBT3-F1
#
_cell.length_a   1.000
_cell.length_b   1.000
_cell.length_c   1.000
_cell.angle_alpha   90.00
_cell.angle_beta   90.00
_cell.angle_gamma   90.00
#
_symmetry.space_group_name_H-M   'P 1'
#
loop_
_entity.id
_entity.type
_entity.pdbx_description
1 polymer ?
#
loop_
_entity_poly.entity_id
_entity_poly.type
_entity_poly.pdbx_seq_one_letter_code
_entity_poly.pdbx_strand_id
1 'polypeptide(L)' 'MCLYCDTWDGDFWIASDPGRIGLVVATGGSGHAFKFAPVLGGLVADALEGIQNAYSDRFFWRSLGDVKSEEIRFTGKFV' A
#
# COMPACT_ATOMS: atom_id res chain seq x y z
N MET A 1 -15.95 14.08 -7.43
CA MET A 1 -14.89 13.13 -7.79
C MET A 1 -13.99 12.93 -6.58
N CYS A 2 -13.68 11.69 -6.20
CA CYS A 2 -12.74 11.35 -5.14
C CYS A 2 -11.60 10.52 -5.76
N LEU A 3 -10.35 10.85 -5.45
CA LEU A 3 -9.18 10.23 -6.07
C LEU A 3 -8.48 9.29 -5.10
N TYR A 4 -7.96 8.17 -5.60
CA TYR A 4 -7.11 7.25 -4.87
C TYR A 4 -6.09 6.61 -5.81
N CYS A 5 -5.05 6.01 -5.24
CA CYS A 5 -4.00 5.30 -5.97
C CYS A 5 -4.09 3.81 -5.68
N ASP A 6 -4.16 3.01 -6.74
CA ASP A 6 -4.13 1.55 -6.69
C ASP A 6 -2.69 1.04 -6.81
N THR A 7 -2.37 0.01 -6.03
CA THR A 7 -1.26 -0.91 -6.31
C THR A 7 -1.77 -2.06 -7.18
N TRP A 8 -0.88 -2.72 -7.92
CA TRP A 8 -1.28 -3.83 -8.80
C TRP A 8 -1.87 -5.02 -8.03
N ASP A 9 -1.48 -5.20 -6.77
CA ASP A 9 -1.95 -6.28 -5.90
C ASP A 9 -3.04 -5.83 -4.92
N GLY A 10 -3.35 -4.53 -4.84
CA GLY A 10 -4.37 -4.00 -3.95
C GLY A 10 -3.94 -3.80 -2.51
N ASP A 11 -2.71 -4.18 -2.16
CA ASP A 11 -2.15 -4.04 -0.82
C ASP A 11 -1.51 -2.66 -0.63
N PHE A 12 -1.37 -2.25 0.63
CA PHE A 12 -0.67 -1.00 0.96
C PHE A 12 0.80 -1.04 0.53
N TRP A 13 1.37 0.15 0.40
CA TRP A 13 2.80 0.32 0.16
C TRP A 13 3.36 1.17 1.28
N ILE A 14 3.93 0.50 2.28
CA ILE A 14 4.49 1.11 3.50
C ILE A 14 5.92 0.63 3.62
N ALA A 15 6.86 1.38 3.04
CA ALA A 15 8.24 0.93 2.91
C ALA A 15 9.22 2.09 2.71
N SER A 16 10.47 1.87 3.11
CA SER A 16 11.58 2.75 2.74
C SER A 16 11.83 2.70 1.22
N ASP A 17 12.11 3.85 0.61
CA ASP A 17 12.52 3.96 -0.79
C ASP A 17 13.97 3.45 -0.94
N PRO A 18 14.23 2.44 -1.80
CA PRO A 18 15.56 1.84 -1.94
C PRO A 18 16.58 2.76 -2.62
N GLY A 19 16.13 3.79 -3.34
CA GLY A 19 16.98 4.75 -4.03
C GLY A 19 17.18 6.07 -3.27
N ARG A 20 16.45 6.29 -2.17
CA ARG A 20 16.47 7.56 -1.41
C ARG A 20 16.52 7.31 0.09
N ILE A 21 17.72 7.47 0.65
CA ILE A 21 17.96 7.30 2.09
C ILE A 21 17.09 8.28 2.89
N GLY A 22 16.38 7.76 3.91
CA GLY A 22 15.54 8.55 4.79
C GLY A 22 14.14 8.86 4.25
N LEU A 23 13.78 8.36 3.06
CA LEU A 23 12.42 8.48 2.54
C LEU A 23 11.63 7.19 2.81
N VAL A 24 10.48 7.34 3.48
CA VAL A 24 9.47 6.28 3.60
C VAL A 24 8.23 6.68 2.80
N VAL A 25 7.71 5.71 2.04
CA VAL A 25 6.46 5.83 1.31
C VAL A 25 5.35 5.15 2.11
N ALA A 26 4.20 5.80 2.22
CA ALA A 26 2.97 5.27 2.80
C ALA A 26 1.79 5.58 1.85
N THR A 27 1.56 4.71 0.85
CA THR A 27 0.55 4.91 -0.21
C THR A 27 -0.15 3.58 -0.57
N GLY A 28 -0.83 3.53 -1.71
CA GLY A 28 -1.46 2.31 -2.21
C GLY A 28 -2.76 1.98 -1.49
N GLY A 29 -3.53 3.00 -1.12
CA GLY A 29 -4.76 2.83 -0.34
C GLY A 29 -5.84 2.01 -1.06
N SER A 30 -5.73 1.85 -2.39
CA SER A 30 -6.47 0.89 -3.22
C SER A 30 -7.99 0.87 -2.97
N GLY A 31 -8.57 2.05 -2.72
CA GLY A 31 -10.00 2.23 -2.43
C GLY A 31 -10.47 1.74 -1.05
N HIS A 32 -9.59 1.22 -0.19
CA HIS A 32 -9.99 0.58 1.08
C HIS A 32 -9.28 1.10 2.33
N ALA A 33 -8.27 1.98 2.21
CA ALA A 33 -7.49 2.47 3.36
C ALA A 33 -8.31 3.13 4.48
N PHE A 34 -9.45 3.77 4.16
CA PHE A 34 -10.20 4.57 5.14
C PHE A 34 -10.67 3.75 6.35
N LYS A 35 -11.11 2.50 6.17
CA LYS A 35 -11.53 1.63 7.29
C LYS A 35 -10.39 1.21 8.23
N PHE A 36 -9.14 1.40 7.79
CA PHE A 36 -7.94 1.09 8.54
C PHE A 36 -7.24 2.33 9.11
N ALA A 37 -7.83 3.53 8.95
CA ALA A 37 -7.23 4.78 9.41
C ALA A 37 -6.68 4.75 10.85
N PRO A 38 -7.33 4.10 11.85
CA PRO A 38 -6.80 4.06 13.22
C PRO A 38 -5.51 3.25 13.40
N VAL A 39 -5.21 2.30 12.51
CA VAL A 39 -4.05 1.39 12.66
C VAL A 39 -2.90 1.70 11.72
N LEU A 40 -3.16 2.38 10.60
CA LEU A 40 -2.13 2.66 9.58
C LEU A 40 -0.99 3.54 10.12
N GLY A 41 -1.27 4.47 11.04
CA GLY A 41 -0.24 5.35 11.61
C GLY A 41 0.88 4.57 12.32
N GLY A 42 0.53 3.54 13.08
CA GLY A 42 1.52 2.70 13.76
C GLY A 42 2.38 1.90 12.78
N LEU A 43 1.77 1.33 11.73
CA LEU A 43 2.52 0.60 10.69
C LEU A 43 3.49 1.52 9.93
N VAL A 44 3.09 2.76 9.68
CA VAL A 44 3.96 3.76 9.03
C VAL A 44 5.08 4.20 9.96
N ALA A 45 4.81 4.36 11.26
CA ALA A 45 5.84 4.67 12.25
C ALA A 45 6.87 3.54 12.35
N ASP A 46 6.43 2.28 12.42
CA ASP A 46 7.34 1.12 12.44
C ASP A 46 8.25 1.12 11.20
N ALA A 47 7.70 1.38 10.01
CA ALA A 47 8.49 1.45 8.78
C ALA A 47 9.48 2.64 8.76
N LEU A 48 9.13 3.77 9.39
CA LEU A 48 10.00 4.92 9.56
C LEU A 48 11.15 4.66 10.53
N GLU A 49 10.87 3.95 11.62
CA GLU A 49 11.83 3.62 12.68
C GLU A 49 12.64 2.35 12.37
N GLY A 50 12.32 1.64 11.29
CA GLY A 50 12.98 0.38 10.92
C GLY A 50 12.58 -0.81 11.78
N ILE A 51 11.44 -0.74 12.45
CA ILE A 51 10.88 -1.78 13.31
C ILE A 51 10.09 -2.77 12.46
N GLN A 52 10.33 -4.06 12.67
CA GLN A 52 9.59 -5.12 11.98
C GLN A 52 8.31 -5.47 12.74
N ASN A 53 7.21 -5.60 12.00
CA ASN A 53 5.91 -6.06 12.50
C ASN A 53 5.34 -7.15 11.59
N ALA A 54 4.18 -7.70 11.97
CA ALA A 54 3.53 -8.81 11.25
C ALA A 54 3.15 -8.51 9.79
N TYR A 55 3.16 -7.23 9.38
CA TYR A 55 2.76 -6.78 8.04
C TYR A 55 3.91 -6.18 7.24
N SER A 56 5.10 -6.01 7.83
CA SER A 56 6.26 -5.38 7.18
C SER A 56 6.60 -6.03 5.84
N ASP A 57 6.66 -7.37 5.79
CA ASP A 57 6.96 -8.11 4.55
C ASP A 57 5.86 -7.95 3.48
N ARG A 58 4.60 -7.86 3.91
CA ARG A 58 3.45 -7.76 3.00
C ARG A 58 3.38 -6.41 2.30
N PHE A 59 3.65 -5.33 3.03
CA PHE A 59 3.56 -3.96 2.51
C PHE A 59 4.90 -3.38 2.07
N PHE A 60 5.96 -4.22 2.07
CA PHE A 60 7.32 -3.83 1.71
C PHE A 60 7.43 -3.33 0.26
N TRP A 61 8.58 -2.71 -0.03
CA TRP A 61 8.96 -2.30 -1.37
C TRP A 61 9.06 -3.51 -2.29
N ARG A 62 8.39 -3.45 -3.45
CA ARG A 62 8.25 -4.58 -4.35
C ARG A 62 8.31 -4.17 -5.81
N SER A 63 8.73 -5.10 -6.67
CA SER A 63 8.72 -4.91 -8.12
C SER A 63 7.32 -5.18 -8.66
N LEU A 64 6.96 -4.53 -9.79
CA LEU A 64 5.68 -4.75 -10.47
C LEU A 64 5.45 -6.24 -10.70
N GLY A 65 4.33 -6.74 -10.19
CA GLY A 65 3.90 -8.14 -10.35
C GLY A 65 2.61 -8.25 -11.14
N ASP A 66 2.01 -9.44 -11.11
CA ASP A 66 0.72 -9.69 -11.75
C ASP A 66 -0.38 -8.88 -11.07
N VAL A 67 -1.26 -8.28 -11.88
CA VAL A 67 -2.42 -7.55 -11.37
C VAL A 67 -3.37 -8.54 -10.71
N LYS A 68 -3.56 -8.40 -9.40
CA LYS A 68 -4.59 -9.12 -8.66
C LYS A 68 -5.85 -8.27 -8.73
N SER A 69 -6.74 -8.58 -9.66
CA SER A 69 -8.06 -7.96 -9.67
C SER A 69 -8.95 -8.64 -8.63
N GLU A 70 -9.39 -7.90 -7.62
CA GLU A 70 -10.56 -8.29 -6.85
C GLU A 70 -11.81 -7.94 -7.66
N GLU A 71 -12.86 -8.78 -7.64
CA GLU A 71 -14.12 -8.59 -8.39
C GLU A 71 -14.79 -7.22 -8.17
N ILE A 72 -14.47 -6.57 -7.05
CA ILE A 72 -15.01 -5.26 -6.65
C ILE A 72 -14.24 -4.10 -7.29
N ARG A 73 -13.06 -4.34 -7.89
CA ARG A 73 -12.31 -3.32 -8.63
C ARG A 73 -13.00 -3.07 -9.97
N PHE A 74 -13.50 -1.85 -10.15
CA PHE A 74 -14.03 -1.43 -11.45
C PHE A 74 -12.90 -1.38 -12.48
N THR A 75 -12.84 -2.38 -13.37
CA THR A 75 -11.79 -2.51 -14.40
C THR A 75 -12.12 -1.77 -15.70
N GLY A 76 -13.18 -0.94 -15.72
CA GLY A 76 -13.64 -0.26 -16.92
C GLY A 76 -14.26 -1.19 -17.98
N LYS A 77 -14.39 -2.49 -17.70
CA LYS A 77 -15.13 -3.43 -18.53
C LYS A 77 -16.61 -3.35 -18.16
N PHE A 78 -17.37 -2.64 -18.99
CA PHE A 78 -18.82 -2.78 -19.01
C PHE A 78 -19.13 -4.10 -19.72
N VAL A 79 -19.76 -5.02 -18.99
CA VAL A 79 -20.41 -6.19 -19.61
C VAL A 79 -21.75 -5.75 -20.17
#